data_AF-A0A1F4MN31-F1
#
_entry.id   AF-A0A1F4MN31-F1
#
_cell.length_a   1.000
_cell.length_b   1.000
_cell.length_c   1.000
_cell.angle_alpha   90.00
_cell.angle_beta   90.00
_cell.angle_gamma   90.00
#
_symmetry.space_group_name_H-M   'P 1'
#
loop_
_entity.id
_entity.type
_entity.pdbx_description
1 polymer ?
#
loop_
_entity_poly.entity_id
_entity_poly.type
_entity_poly.pdbx_seq_one_letter_code
_entity_poly.pdbx_strand_id
1 'polypeptide(L)'
;TTKYGWNDEGECLTIADKQEAWVLEIVGPGKGNTGSIWVAQRVPDDHVTVNANGSRIRQIDLDEPDFYMASENIFKVAQDSGWWKPEQGPFEYCYAYDPEGRDSFAARRREWRVLDLLAPSLKLRPNGENFPFSVKPDTLVTLPKLVEIFQDYFEGTDYNFIKDITWANKDGKVEISPLANPFMPYDMNPLFKINGGWGGLGERTIARWYTMYATITQSRDWLPDEVGGVVWLALDNVATSIYIPVYCSVTDLPKSYKTDGRPQGFTRESAWWAFNHLGTLAAQRWGDMRHDVTAVWKPWQVELFKNQSAMESEALKIIQKNKQKGRQYLTSYTSQWGDKVVNRAWKLSDELWTKYDEKF
;
A
#
# COMPACT_ATOMS: atom_id res chain seq x y z
N THR A 1 -14.94 13.94 19.08
CA THR A 1 -16.06 13.30 18.34
C THR A 1 -17.14 14.28 17.92
N THR A 2 -17.52 15.30 18.71
CA THR A 2 -18.76 16.08 18.48
C THR A 2 -18.63 17.40 17.71
N LYS A 3 -17.46 18.06 17.69
CA LYS A 3 -17.35 19.45 17.21
C LYS A 3 -17.60 19.64 15.71
N TYR A 4 -17.08 18.72 14.88
CA TYR A 4 -17.16 18.83 13.41
C TYR A 4 -17.81 17.61 12.76
N GLY A 5 -17.79 16.46 13.46
CA GLY A 5 -18.25 15.18 12.94
C GLY A 5 -17.32 14.55 11.90
N TRP A 6 -17.67 13.35 11.46
CA TRP A 6 -17.09 12.63 10.33
C TRP A 6 -18.13 12.58 9.21
N ASN A 7 -17.78 13.03 8.01
CA ASN A 7 -18.71 13.21 6.88
C ASN A 7 -18.29 12.45 5.62
N ASP A 8 -17.40 11.47 5.75
CA ASP A 8 -16.97 10.56 4.69
C ASP A 8 -17.53 9.15 4.91
N GLU A 9 -17.22 8.23 3.99
CA GLU A 9 -17.36 6.78 4.21
C GLU A 9 -16.51 6.31 5.40
N GLY A 10 -16.61 5.01 5.74
CA GLY A 10 -15.78 4.44 6.79
C GLY A 10 -14.29 4.44 6.39
N GLU A 11 -13.42 4.84 7.31
CA GLU A 11 -11.98 4.96 7.04
C GLU A 11 -11.13 4.23 8.07
N CYS A 12 -9.94 3.80 7.61
CA CYS A 12 -8.89 3.23 8.44
C CYS A 12 -7.64 4.11 8.38
N LEU A 13 -7.25 4.69 9.51
CA LEU A 13 -6.07 5.51 9.66
C LEU A 13 -5.02 4.75 10.46
N THR A 14 -3.81 4.63 9.91
CA THR A 14 -2.65 4.11 10.66
C THR A 14 -1.88 5.27 11.25
N ILE A 15 -1.71 5.26 12.57
CA ILE A 15 -0.99 6.29 13.33
C ILE A 15 0.23 5.60 13.92
N ALA A 16 1.43 6.09 13.61
CA ALA A 16 2.65 5.50 14.14
C ALA A 16 3.67 6.58 14.47
N ASP A 17 4.39 6.37 15.56
CA ASP A 17 5.54 7.16 15.94
C ASP A 17 6.77 6.25 16.18
N LYS A 18 7.73 6.73 16.96
CA LYS A 18 8.97 6.01 17.27
C LYS A 18 8.78 4.80 18.19
N GLN A 19 7.66 4.74 18.92
CA GLN A 19 7.41 3.83 20.03
C GLN A 19 6.25 2.88 19.72
N GLU A 20 5.21 3.38 19.05
CA GLU A 20 3.98 2.63 18.87
C GLU A 20 3.32 2.82 17.51
N ALA A 21 2.47 1.86 17.15
CA ALA A 21 1.63 1.90 15.97
C ALA A 21 0.19 1.53 16.36
N TRP A 22 -0.76 2.31 15.87
CA TRP A 22 -2.19 2.18 16.13
C TRP A 22 -2.96 2.13 14.82
N VAL A 23 -3.98 1.27 14.78
CA VAL A 23 -4.99 1.25 13.73
C VAL A 23 -6.25 1.90 14.29
N LEU A 24 -6.68 3.01 13.68
CA LEU A 24 -7.91 3.70 14.01
C LEU A 24 -8.93 3.47 12.88
N GLU A 25 -10.09 2.93 13.22
CA GLU A 25 -11.22 2.77 12.30
C GLU A 25 -12.33 3.74 12.72
N ILE A 26 -12.88 4.50 11.76
CA ILE A 26 -13.81 5.60 12.02
C ILE A 26 -14.98 5.60 11.02
N VAL A 27 -16.19 5.87 11.53
CA VAL A 27 -17.41 6.05 10.73
C VAL A 27 -18.22 7.25 11.24
N GLY A 28 -19.11 7.76 10.39
CA GLY A 28 -20.11 8.76 10.78
C GLY A 28 -21.24 8.14 11.62
N PRO A 29 -21.92 8.91 12.50
CA PRO A 29 -23.00 8.44 13.36
C PRO A 29 -24.36 8.27 12.64
N GLY A 30 -24.33 8.04 11.33
CA GLY A 30 -25.51 7.98 10.48
C GLY A 30 -26.02 9.33 9.98
N LYS A 31 -26.90 9.26 8.98
CA LYS A 31 -27.42 10.42 8.26
C LYS A 31 -28.14 11.40 9.18
N GLY A 32 -27.78 12.68 9.09
CA GLY A 32 -28.41 13.77 9.85
C GLY A 32 -27.85 13.99 11.25
N ASN A 33 -26.90 13.18 11.69
CA ASN A 33 -26.24 13.31 12.99
C ASN A 33 -24.85 13.92 12.83
N THR A 34 -24.48 14.83 13.73
CA THR A 34 -23.11 15.36 13.82
C THR A 34 -22.34 14.59 14.88
N GLY A 35 -21.22 14.00 14.50
CA GLY A 35 -20.36 13.26 15.41
C GLY A 35 -19.44 12.33 14.66
N SER A 36 -18.70 11.50 15.40
CA SER A 36 -17.96 10.38 14.84
C SER A 36 -18.02 9.20 15.81
N ILE A 37 -17.97 8.00 15.26
CA ILE A 37 -17.81 6.75 15.99
C ILE A 37 -16.48 6.17 15.55
N TRP A 38 -15.62 5.86 16.51
CA TRP A 38 -14.31 5.34 16.17
C TRP A 38 -13.82 4.37 17.23
N VAL A 39 -12.93 3.49 16.79
CA VAL A 39 -12.19 2.56 17.63
C VAL A 39 -10.73 2.59 17.20
N ALA A 40 -9.82 2.42 18.14
CA ALA A 40 -8.40 2.29 17.87
C ALA A 40 -7.82 1.11 18.63
N GLN A 41 -6.97 0.33 17.95
CA GLN A 41 -6.25 -0.79 18.54
C GLN A 41 -4.76 -0.67 18.28
N ARG A 42 -3.95 -0.80 19.35
CA ARG A 42 -2.48 -0.80 19.25
C ARG A 42 -2.01 -2.11 18.62
N VAL A 43 -1.04 -2.02 17.74
CA VAL A 43 -0.32 -3.16 17.19
C VAL A 43 0.80 -3.53 18.18
N PRO A 44 0.89 -4.78 18.66
CA PRO A 44 1.99 -5.21 19.52
C PRO A 44 3.36 -4.97 18.85
N ASP A 45 4.37 -4.65 19.65
CA ASP A 45 5.68 -4.18 19.15
C ASP A 45 6.40 -5.19 18.24
N ASP A 46 6.15 -6.49 18.41
CA ASP A 46 6.72 -7.56 17.59
C ASP A 46 5.75 -8.13 16.54
N HIS A 47 4.65 -7.42 16.27
CA HIS A 47 3.60 -7.84 15.35
C HIS A 47 3.47 -6.93 14.12
N VAL A 48 2.76 -7.44 13.12
CA VAL A 48 2.30 -6.72 11.93
C VAL A 48 0.79 -6.84 11.78
N THR A 49 0.16 -5.81 11.24
CA THR A 49 -1.26 -5.80 10.86
C THR A 49 -1.42 -5.31 9.42
N VAL A 50 -2.61 -5.52 8.86
CA VAL A 50 -3.01 -5.10 7.51
C VAL A 50 -4.46 -4.64 7.57
N ASN A 51 -4.79 -3.54 6.90
CA ASN A 51 -6.19 -3.21 6.56
C ASN A 51 -6.31 -3.14 5.04
N ALA A 52 -7.36 -3.73 4.48
CA ALA A 52 -7.57 -3.82 3.03
C ALA A 52 -8.96 -3.34 2.62
N ASN A 53 -9.36 -2.13 3.03
CA ASN A 53 -10.67 -1.55 2.72
C ASN A 53 -11.85 -2.36 3.30
N GLY A 54 -11.67 -2.84 4.53
CA GLY A 54 -12.72 -3.46 5.33
C GLY A 54 -12.29 -3.44 6.79
N SER A 55 -13.20 -3.05 7.69
CA SER A 55 -12.95 -2.96 9.12
C SER A 55 -12.57 -4.33 9.70
N ARG A 56 -11.60 -4.35 10.62
CA ARG A 56 -11.05 -5.59 11.20
C ARG A 56 -11.09 -5.61 12.73
N ILE A 57 -11.26 -4.46 13.38
CA ILE A 57 -11.30 -4.42 14.85
C ILE A 57 -12.61 -5.08 15.30
N ARG A 58 -12.49 -6.14 16.10
CA ARG A 58 -13.62 -6.94 16.60
C ARG A 58 -13.96 -6.51 18.02
N GLN A 59 -13.70 -7.38 18.98
CA GLN A 59 -13.92 -7.11 20.40
C GLN A 59 -12.84 -6.15 20.92
N ILE A 60 -13.23 -5.28 21.84
CA ILE A 60 -12.35 -4.30 22.49
C ILE A 60 -12.48 -4.41 24.00
N ASP A 61 -11.39 -4.12 24.70
CA ASP A 61 -11.37 -4.03 26.15
C ASP A 61 -10.96 -2.62 26.57
N LEU A 62 -11.92 -1.81 26.98
CA LEU A 62 -11.68 -0.42 27.36
C LEU A 62 -11.06 -0.26 28.76
N ASP A 63 -10.95 -1.35 29.53
CA ASP A 63 -10.17 -1.37 30.77
C ASP A 63 -8.66 -1.54 30.48
N GLU A 64 -8.28 -1.79 29.22
CA GLU A 64 -6.90 -1.93 28.72
C GLU A 64 -6.52 -0.75 27.78
N PRO A 65 -6.36 0.47 28.30
CA PRO A 65 -6.15 1.68 27.50
C PRO A 65 -4.81 1.71 26.75
N ASP A 66 -3.84 0.88 27.16
CA ASP A 66 -2.57 0.69 26.46
C ASP A 66 -2.74 -0.02 25.10
N PHE A 67 -3.89 -0.68 24.89
CA PHE A 67 -4.18 -1.45 23.68
C PHE A 67 -5.44 -1.00 22.95
N TYR A 68 -6.42 -0.41 23.64
CA TYR A 68 -7.70 -0.03 23.05
C TYR A 68 -8.12 1.38 23.44
N MET A 69 -8.66 2.10 22.47
CA MET A 69 -9.35 3.37 22.67
C MET A 69 -10.61 3.41 21.80
N ALA A 70 -11.65 4.10 22.23
CA ALA A 70 -12.87 4.25 21.43
C ALA A 70 -13.63 5.53 21.75
N SER A 71 -14.56 5.90 20.88
CA SER A 71 -15.51 6.97 21.17
C SER A 71 -16.50 6.59 22.28
N GLU A 72 -16.82 7.54 23.17
CA GLU A 72 -17.76 7.32 24.30
C GLU A 72 -19.14 6.79 23.87
N ASN A 73 -19.57 7.09 22.65
CA ASN A 73 -20.86 6.71 22.08
C ASN A 73 -20.86 5.38 21.30
N ILE A 74 -19.73 4.67 21.24
CA ILE A 74 -19.55 3.44 20.43
C ILE A 74 -20.58 2.35 20.75
N PHE A 75 -20.88 2.07 22.01
CA PHE A 75 -21.87 1.04 22.34
C PHE A 75 -23.29 1.55 22.14
N LYS A 76 -23.54 2.79 22.56
CA LYS A 76 -24.87 3.40 22.55
C LYS A 76 -25.42 3.50 21.13
N VAL A 77 -24.63 3.97 20.17
CA VAL A 77 -25.12 4.10 18.79
C VAL A 77 -25.40 2.73 18.18
N ALA A 78 -24.56 1.72 18.41
CA ALA A 78 -24.82 0.38 17.90
C ALA A 78 -26.13 -0.21 18.48
N GLN A 79 -26.42 0.04 19.76
CA GLN A 79 -27.65 -0.39 20.43
C GLN A 79 -28.88 0.38 19.94
N ASP A 80 -28.81 1.71 19.91
CA ASP A 80 -29.92 2.59 19.49
C ASP A 80 -30.32 2.33 18.02
N SER A 81 -29.34 2.01 17.16
CA SER A 81 -29.57 1.61 15.77
C SER A 81 -30.06 0.16 15.60
N GLY A 82 -29.98 -0.65 16.65
CA GLY A 82 -30.28 -2.08 16.61
C GLY A 82 -29.25 -2.95 15.88
N TRP A 83 -28.06 -2.41 15.60
CA TRP A 83 -26.94 -3.13 14.96
C TRP A 83 -26.24 -4.10 15.90
N TRP A 84 -26.31 -3.85 17.21
CA TRP A 84 -25.82 -4.77 18.24
C TRP A 84 -26.80 -4.83 19.41
N LYS A 85 -26.98 -6.04 19.95
CA LYS A 85 -27.75 -6.31 21.16
C LYS A 85 -26.89 -7.13 22.11
N PRO A 86 -26.63 -6.68 23.35
CA PRO A 86 -25.80 -7.42 24.30
C PRO A 86 -26.25 -8.87 24.53
N GLU A 87 -27.56 -9.13 24.41
CA GLU A 87 -28.15 -10.46 24.59
C GLU A 87 -27.82 -11.42 23.43
N GLN A 88 -27.35 -10.90 22.29
CA GLN A 88 -26.99 -11.68 21.10
C GLN A 88 -25.51 -12.04 21.04
N GLY A 89 -24.68 -11.46 21.91
CA GLY A 89 -23.24 -11.75 21.97
C GLY A 89 -22.38 -10.52 22.27
N PRO A 90 -21.05 -10.71 22.30
CA PRO A 90 -20.10 -9.62 22.55
C PRO A 90 -20.19 -8.55 21.46
N PHE A 91 -19.87 -7.31 21.81
CA PHE A 91 -19.75 -6.24 20.83
C PHE A 91 -18.52 -6.47 19.94
N GLU A 92 -18.71 -6.35 18.63
CA GLU A 92 -17.64 -6.43 17.65
C GLU A 92 -17.74 -5.27 16.67
N TYR A 93 -16.75 -4.37 16.66
CA TYR A 93 -16.85 -3.09 15.95
C TYR A 93 -17.11 -3.28 14.45
N CYS A 94 -16.33 -4.13 13.78
CA CYS A 94 -16.48 -4.38 12.35
C CYS A 94 -17.88 -4.88 12.00
N TYR A 95 -18.51 -5.74 12.81
CA TYR A 95 -19.86 -6.24 12.52
C TYR A 95 -20.96 -5.23 12.85
N ALA A 96 -20.73 -4.35 13.83
CA ALA A 96 -21.68 -3.30 14.18
C ALA A 96 -21.67 -2.14 13.16
N TYR A 97 -20.51 -1.84 12.56
CA TYR A 97 -20.29 -0.61 11.80
C TYR A 97 -19.85 -0.78 10.34
N ASP A 98 -19.31 -1.94 9.97
CA ASP A 98 -18.92 -2.27 8.59
C ASP A 98 -19.07 -3.79 8.32
N PRO A 99 -20.27 -4.37 8.48
CA PRO A 99 -20.47 -5.81 8.31
C PRO A 99 -20.12 -6.27 6.88
N GLU A 100 -20.42 -5.47 5.87
CA GLU A 100 -20.12 -5.77 4.46
C GLU A 100 -18.61 -5.86 4.17
N GLY A 101 -17.79 -5.12 4.93
CA GLY A 101 -16.33 -5.22 4.89
C GLY A 101 -15.81 -6.62 5.22
N ARG A 102 -16.55 -7.43 5.99
CA ARG A 102 -16.21 -8.84 6.29
C ARG A 102 -16.76 -9.84 5.27
N ASP A 103 -17.74 -9.46 4.47
CA ASP A 103 -18.18 -10.28 3.34
C ASP A 103 -17.28 -10.12 2.10
N SER A 104 -16.56 -9.00 2.00
CA SER A 104 -15.70 -8.68 0.86
C SER A 104 -14.49 -9.61 0.70
N PHE A 105 -14.51 -10.47 -0.34
CA PHE A 105 -13.30 -11.21 -0.76
C PHE A 105 -12.19 -10.30 -1.27
N ALA A 106 -12.55 -9.17 -1.90
CA ALA A 106 -11.58 -8.17 -2.35
C ALA A 106 -10.75 -7.60 -1.18
N ALA A 107 -11.32 -7.50 0.03
CA ALA A 107 -10.60 -7.13 1.24
C ALA A 107 -9.86 -8.34 1.84
N ARG A 108 -10.61 -9.38 2.22
CA ARG A 108 -10.08 -10.53 2.97
C ARG A 108 -8.97 -11.30 2.24
N ARG A 109 -9.01 -11.39 0.90
CA ARG A 109 -7.94 -12.06 0.13
C ARG A 109 -6.63 -11.29 0.22
N ARG A 110 -6.66 -9.95 0.22
CA ARG A 110 -5.46 -9.11 0.41
C ARG A 110 -4.94 -9.20 1.83
N GLU A 111 -5.83 -9.20 2.83
CA GLU A 111 -5.45 -9.42 4.23
C GLU A 111 -4.72 -10.76 4.38
N TRP A 112 -5.33 -11.84 3.89
CA TRP A 112 -4.70 -13.15 3.87
C TRP A 112 -3.31 -13.10 3.23
N ARG A 113 -3.20 -12.52 2.03
CA ARG A 113 -1.95 -12.55 1.28
C ARG A 113 -0.82 -11.80 1.99
N VAL A 114 -1.11 -10.66 2.60
CA VAL A 114 -0.10 -9.93 3.39
C VAL A 114 0.35 -10.76 4.59
N LEU A 115 -0.59 -11.37 5.32
CA LEU A 115 -0.28 -12.19 6.49
C LEU A 115 0.45 -13.49 6.12
N ASP A 116 0.08 -14.12 5.00
CA ASP A 116 0.71 -15.33 4.46
C ASP A 116 2.15 -15.08 4.00
N LEU A 117 2.43 -13.90 3.41
CA LEU A 117 3.79 -13.50 3.04
C LEU A 117 4.70 -13.18 4.23
N LEU A 118 4.13 -12.84 5.39
CA LEU A 118 4.86 -12.43 6.59
C LEU A 118 4.94 -13.52 7.66
N ALA A 119 3.92 -14.37 7.78
CA ALA A 119 3.80 -15.43 8.76
C ALA A 119 3.26 -16.73 8.13
N PRO A 120 3.93 -17.28 7.08
CA PRO A 120 3.48 -18.51 6.42
C PRO A 120 3.39 -19.72 7.37
N SER A 121 4.13 -19.73 8.47
CA SER A 121 4.04 -20.76 9.51
C SER A 121 2.63 -20.96 10.09
N LEU A 122 1.80 -19.90 10.09
CA LEU A 122 0.43 -19.93 10.58
C LEU A 122 -0.53 -20.70 9.68
N LYS A 123 -0.17 -20.91 8.40
CA LYS A 123 -0.98 -21.61 7.39
C LYS A 123 -2.42 -21.08 7.35
N LEU A 124 -2.57 -19.76 7.38
CA LEU A 124 -3.86 -19.09 7.36
C LEU A 124 -4.63 -19.51 6.11
N ARG A 125 -5.91 -19.83 6.28
CA ARG A 125 -6.75 -20.27 5.16
C ARG A 125 -7.14 -19.06 4.31
N PRO A 126 -6.95 -19.09 2.98
CA PRO A 126 -7.23 -17.95 2.09
C PRO A 126 -8.71 -17.54 1.98
N ASN A 127 -9.63 -18.39 2.43
CA ASN A 127 -11.06 -18.10 2.53
C ASN A 127 -11.51 -17.75 3.96
N GLY A 128 -10.55 -17.48 4.86
CA GLY A 128 -10.85 -17.06 6.23
C GLY A 128 -11.64 -15.76 6.27
N GLU A 129 -12.59 -15.68 7.20
CA GLU A 129 -13.38 -14.47 7.44
C GLU A 129 -12.69 -13.51 8.39
N ASN A 130 -12.26 -14.04 9.54
CA ASN A 130 -11.64 -13.30 10.62
C ASN A 130 -10.20 -13.74 10.81
N PHE A 131 -9.27 -13.08 10.12
CA PHE A 131 -7.85 -13.22 10.42
C PHE A 131 -7.52 -12.54 11.76
N PRO A 132 -6.48 -12.98 12.49
CA PRO A 132 -5.99 -12.26 13.66
C PRO A 132 -5.77 -10.78 13.35
N PHE A 133 -6.13 -9.88 14.27
CA PHE A 133 -5.93 -8.43 14.10
C PHE A 133 -4.49 -8.14 13.65
N SER A 134 -3.53 -8.75 14.35
CA SER A 134 -2.11 -8.72 14.00
C SER A 134 -1.48 -10.11 14.18
N VAL A 135 -0.33 -10.33 13.55
CA VAL A 135 0.46 -11.57 13.67
C VAL A 135 1.93 -11.25 13.93
N LYS A 136 2.63 -12.12 14.66
CA LYS A 136 4.08 -12.10 14.70
C LYS A 136 4.63 -12.63 13.37
N PRO A 137 5.42 -11.85 12.61
CA PRO A 137 6.02 -12.36 11.38
C PRO A 137 7.08 -13.43 11.69
N ASP A 138 7.26 -14.38 10.79
CA ASP A 138 8.20 -15.50 10.95
C ASP A 138 9.67 -15.01 10.98
N THR A 139 9.94 -13.86 10.38
CA THR A 139 11.24 -13.18 10.35
C THR A 139 11.05 -11.68 10.44
N LEU A 140 12.11 -10.95 10.83
CA LEU A 140 12.10 -9.48 10.82
C LEU A 140 11.69 -8.92 9.45
N VAL A 141 10.77 -7.96 9.46
CA VAL A 141 10.25 -7.34 8.24
C VAL A 141 11.24 -6.32 7.71
N THR A 142 11.68 -6.51 6.47
CA THR A 142 12.67 -5.65 5.81
C THR A 142 12.01 -4.75 4.77
N LEU A 143 12.65 -3.63 4.41
CA LEU A 143 12.18 -2.76 3.32
C LEU A 143 11.95 -3.52 2.00
N PRO A 144 12.87 -4.41 1.53
CA PRO A 144 12.59 -5.26 0.37
C PRO A 144 11.33 -6.10 0.49
N LYS A 145 11.03 -6.65 1.68
CA LYS A 145 9.81 -7.45 1.89
C LYS A 145 8.55 -6.58 1.80
N LEU A 146 8.58 -5.35 2.33
CA LEU A 146 7.46 -4.42 2.16
C LEU A 146 7.23 -4.05 0.70
N VAL A 147 8.31 -3.78 -0.07
CA VAL A 147 8.20 -3.55 -1.52
C VAL A 147 7.58 -4.75 -2.23
N GLU A 148 8.03 -5.97 -1.94
CA GLU A 148 7.47 -7.20 -2.49
C GLU A 148 5.96 -7.33 -2.22
N ILE A 149 5.54 -7.08 -0.98
CA ILE A 149 4.13 -7.14 -0.58
C ILE A 149 3.28 -6.13 -1.36
N PHE A 150 3.74 -4.89 -1.47
CA PHE A 150 3.01 -3.85 -2.20
C PHE A 150 2.92 -4.12 -3.70
N GLN A 151 3.88 -4.85 -4.29
CA GLN A 151 3.91 -5.26 -5.69
C GLN A 151 3.04 -6.49 -6.00
N ASP A 152 2.52 -7.17 -4.98
CA ASP A 152 1.88 -8.47 -5.13
C ASP A 152 0.50 -8.40 -5.81
N TYR A 153 0.26 -9.39 -6.67
CA TYR A 153 -1.01 -9.63 -7.36
C TYR A 153 -1.44 -11.11 -7.28
N PHE A 154 -1.06 -11.76 -6.17
CA PHE A 154 -1.28 -13.18 -5.87
C PHE A 154 -0.51 -14.17 -6.75
N GLU A 155 0.59 -13.72 -7.36
CA GLU A 155 1.47 -14.59 -8.15
C GLU A 155 1.96 -15.79 -7.32
N GLY A 156 1.97 -16.97 -7.95
CA GLY A 156 2.37 -18.22 -7.30
C GLY A 156 1.29 -18.85 -6.41
N THR A 157 0.06 -18.35 -6.44
CA THR A 157 -1.08 -18.91 -5.69
C THR A 157 -2.23 -19.28 -6.63
N ASP A 158 -3.20 -20.05 -6.13
CA ASP A 158 -4.46 -20.34 -6.83
C ASP A 158 -5.29 -19.07 -7.11
N TYR A 159 -4.94 -17.93 -6.50
CA TYR A 159 -5.61 -16.64 -6.65
C TYR A 159 -4.86 -15.70 -7.59
N ASN A 160 -3.81 -16.17 -8.27
CA ASN A 160 -3.09 -15.40 -9.26
C ASN A 160 -4.08 -14.78 -10.26
N PHE A 161 -4.12 -13.45 -10.29
CA PHE A 161 -5.16 -12.67 -10.95
C PHE A 161 -5.23 -12.92 -12.48
N ILE A 162 -4.15 -13.42 -13.06
CA ILE A 162 -4.00 -13.65 -14.51
C ILE A 162 -3.89 -15.13 -14.89
N LYS A 163 -4.11 -16.05 -13.95
CA LYS A 163 -3.87 -17.49 -14.12
C LYS A 163 -4.61 -18.11 -15.32
N ASP A 164 -5.79 -17.57 -15.67
CA ASP A 164 -6.66 -18.12 -16.71
C ASP A 164 -6.41 -17.48 -18.09
N ILE A 165 -5.58 -16.44 -18.17
CA ILE A 165 -5.22 -15.78 -19.43
C ILE A 165 -4.04 -16.54 -20.05
N THR A 166 -4.34 -17.69 -20.64
CA THR A 166 -3.34 -18.63 -21.16
C THR A 166 -3.24 -18.62 -22.69
N TRP A 167 -2.14 -19.15 -23.22
CA TRP A 167 -1.94 -19.41 -24.65
C TRP A 167 -1.14 -20.70 -24.84
N ALA A 168 -1.16 -21.26 -26.06
CA ALA A 168 -0.22 -22.30 -26.46
C ALA A 168 0.99 -21.63 -27.14
N ASN A 169 2.19 -21.83 -26.57
CA ASN A 169 3.41 -21.28 -27.13
C ASN A 169 3.83 -22.03 -28.42
N LYS A 170 4.96 -21.62 -29.02
CA LYS A 170 5.45 -22.22 -30.29
C LYS A 170 5.73 -23.73 -30.20
N ASP A 171 5.98 -24.24 -29.00
CA ASP A 171 6.22 -25.67 -28.74
C ASP A 171 4.92 -26.42 -28.37
N GLY A 172 3.77 -25.75 -28.43
CA GLY A 172 2.46 -26.32 -28.09
C GLY A 172 2.18 -26.43 -26.59
N LYS A 173 3.05 -25.89 -25.73
CA LYS A 173 2.86 -25.89 -24.28
C LYS A 173 1.91 -24.77 -23.87
N VAL A 174 0.90 -25.11 -23.06
CA VAL A 174 -0.02 -24.13 -22.47
C VAL A 174 0.65 -23.44 -21.28
N GLU A 175 0.68 -22.11 -21.29
CA GLU A 175 1.23 -21.25 -20.24
C GLU A 175 0.47 -19.92 -20.14
N ILE A 176 0.71 -19.14 -19.09
CA ILE A 176 0.17 -17.78 -18.97
C ILE A 176 0.70 -16.95 -20.13
N SER A 177 -0.20 -16.26 -20.83
CA SER A 177 0.13 -15.44 -21.99
C SER A 177 1.11 -14.32 -21.61
N PRO A 178 2.10 -13.98 -22.45
CA PRO A 178 2.91 -12.78 -22.26
C PRO A 178 2.10 -11.47 -22.20
N LEU A 179 0.87 -11.47 -22.74
CA LEU A 179 -0.07 -10.34 -22.71
C LEU A 179 -0.95 -10.32 -21.45
N ALA A 180 -0.82 -11.32 -20.57
CA ALA A 180 -1.66 -11.45 -19.39
C ALA A 180 -1.30 -10.39 -18.33
N ASN A 181 -2.17 -9.39 -18.18
CA ASN A 181 -1.94 -8.21 -17.35
C ASN A 181 -2.74 -8.26 -16.03
N PRO A 182 -2.10 -8.21 -14.84
CA PRO A 182 -2.81 -8.20 -13.56
C PRO A 182 -3.40 -6.85 -13.18
N PHE A 183 -3.08 -5.79 -13.93
CA PHE A 183 -3.46 -4.41 -13.67
C PHE A 183 -4.43 -3.87 -14.72
N MET A 184 -5.42 -4.68 -15.09
CA MET A 184 -6.43 -4.27 -16.06
C MET A 184 -7.60 -3.54 -15.39
N PRO A 185 -8.11 -2.44 -15.97
CA PRO A 185 -9.39 -1.84 -15.59
C PRO A 185 -10.51 -2.87 -15.37
N TYR A 186 -11.44 -2.59 -14.46
CA TYR A 186 -12.52 -3.52 -14.12
C TYR A 186 -13.35 -3.96 -15.33
N ASP A 187 -13.55 -3.08 -16.31
CA ASP A 187 -14.30 -3.37 -17.53
C ASP A 187 -13.63 -4.44 -18.42
N MET A 188 -12.33 -4.69 -18.24
CA MET A 188 -11.61 -5.76 -18.94
C MET A 188 -11.80 -7.13 -18.28
N ASN A 189 -12.13 -7.20 -16.98
CA ASN A 189 -12.27 -8.48 -16.29
C ASN A 189 -13.28 -9.42 -16.98
N PRO A 190 -14.49 -8.97 -17.38
CA PRO A 190 -15.44 -9.82 -18.11
C PRO A 190 -14.90 -10.30 -19.48
N LEU A 191 -14.11 -9.48 -20.18
CA LEU A 191 -13.52 -9.85 -21.48
C LEU A 191 -12.56 -11.03 -21.34
N PHE A 192 -11.79 -11.05 -20.25
CA PHE A 192 -10.84 -12.12 -19.95
C PHE A 192 -11.41 -13.20 -19.01
N LYS A 193 -12.72 -13.15 -18.71
CA LYS A 193 -13.42 -14.09 -17.81
C LYS A 193 -12.79 -14.18 -16.42
N ILE A 194 -12.25 -13.07 -15.92
CA ILE A 194 -11.66 -12.99 -14.59
C ILE A 194 -12.75 -12.70 -13.58
N ASN A 195 -12.84 -13.56 -12.56
CA ASN A 195 -13.64 -13.30 -11.38
C ASN A 195 -12.84 -12.43 -10.40
N GLY A 196 -12.80 -11.12 -10.64
CA GLY A 196 -12.18 -10.15 -9.73
C GLY A 196 -12.85 -8.80 -9.78
N GLY A 197 -12.78 -8.00 -8.71
CA GLY A 197 -13.52 -6.73 -8.65
C GLY A 197 -13.66 -6.10 -7.27
N TRP A 198 -14.24 -4.91 -7.23
CA TRP A 198 -14.89 -4.38 -6.02
C TRP A 198 -16.27 -5.05 -5.91
N GLY A 199 -16.69 -5.46 -4.71
CA GLY A 199 -17.91 -6.23 -4.48
C GLY A 199 -17.68 -7.75 -4.53
N GLY A 200 -18.76 -8.55 -4.45
CA GLY A 200 -18.73 -10.02 -4.32
C GLY A 200 -18.13 -10.82 -5.50
N LEU A 201 -17.28 -10.19 -6.32
CA LEU A 201 -16.78 -10.66 -7.60
C LEU A 201 -15.37 -11.27 -7.55
N GLY A 202 -14.83 -11.63 -6.38
CA GLY A 202 -13.58 -12.40 -6.28
C GLY A 202 -12.32 -11.57 -5.96
N GLU A 203 -11.22 -11.85 -6.64
CA GLU A 203 -9.89 -11.33 -6.28
C GLU A 203 -9.74 -9.82 -6.57
N ARG A 204 -8.98 -9.12 -5.73
CA ARG A 204 -8.51 -7.75 -5.99
C ARG A 204 -7.04 -7.66 -5.58
N THR A 205 -6.16 -7.34 -6.51
CA THR A 205 -4.71 -7.32 -6.30
C THR A 205 -4.27 -6.20 -5.33
N ILE A 206 -3.10 -6.34 -4.71
CA ILE A 206 -2.53 -5.30 -3.83
C ILE A 206 -2.01 -4.16 -4.71
N ALA A 207 -1.11 -4.46 -5.65
CA ALA A 207 -0.71 -3.54 -6.72
C ALA A 207 -1.86 -3.31 -7.72
N ARG A 208 -2.11 -2.06 -8.13
CA ARG A 208 -3.25 -1.67 -8.98
C ARG A 208 -2.89 -0.59 -10.01
N TRP A 209 -3.61 -0.61 -11.14
CA TRP A 209 -3.42 0.37 -12.24
C TRP A 209 -3.80 1.80 -11.88
N TYR A 210 -4.66 1.97 -10.88
CA TYR A 210 -5.08 3.28 -10.39
C TYR A 210 -4.42 3.67 -9.06
N THR A 211 -3.35 2.97 -8.65
CA THR A 211 -2.51 3.45 -7.55
C THR A 211 -1.94 4.81 -7.96
N MET A 212 -2.21 5.87 -7.17
CA MET A 212 -1.66 7.19 -7.44
C MET A 212 -0.24 7.32 -6.91
N TYR A 213 -0.04 6.82 -5.71
CA TYR A 213 1.25 6.75 -5.04
C TYR A 213 1.19 5.65 -3.99
N ALA A 214 2.35 5.26 -3.50
CA ALA A 214 2.49 4.40 -2.34
C ALA A 214 3.61 4.92 -1.45
N THR A 215 3.46 4.71 -0.15
CA THR A 215 4.44 5.11 0.85
C THR A 215 4.82 3.96 1.75
N ILE A 216 6.09 3.92 2.16
CA ILE A 216 6.54 3.17 3.33
C ILE A 216 7.14 4.20 4.28
N THR A 217 6.50 4.39 5.44
CA THR A 217 6.94 5.35 6.45
C THR A 217 7.77 4.64 7.51
N GLN A 218 8.87 5.26 7.95
CA GLN A 218 9.70 4.75 9.03
C GLN A 218 9.97 5.85 10.05
N SER A 219 9.72 5.52 11.31
CA SER A 219 10.01 6.36 12.48
C SER A 219 11.13 5.69 13.27
N ARG A 220 12.38 6.14 13.08
CA ARG A 220 13.56 5.49 13.67
C ARG A 220 14.03 6.24 14.90
N ASP A 221 13.86 5.63 16.07
CA ASP A 221 14.16 6.21 17.38
C ASP A 221 15.66 6.34 17.67
N TRP A 222 16.48 5.44 17.10
CA TRP A 222 17.94 5.46 17.19
C TRP A 222 18.61 6.58 16.37
N LEU A 223 17.83 7.46 15.73
CA LEU A 223 18.30 8.59 14.93
C LEU A 223 17.60 9.90 15.36
N PRO A 224 18.29 11.06 15.23
CA PRO A 224 17.65 12.36 15.46
C PRO A 224 16.56 12.60 14.40
N ASP A 225 15.54 13.38 14.75
CA ASP A 225 14.33 13.59 13.94
C ASP A 225 14.62 14.02 12.50
N GLU A 226 15.72 14.74 12.27
CA GLU A 226 16.10 15.20 10.94
C GLU A 226 16.40 14.06 9.96
N VAL A 227 16.84 12.91 10.49
CA VAL A 227 17.24 11.73 9.70
C VAL A 227 16.31 10.56 9.99
N GLY A 228 15.88 10.38 11.23
CA GLY A 228 15.14 9.20 11.69
C GLY A 228 13.79 9.00 11.02
N GLY A 229 13.10 10.10 10.68
CA GLY A 229 11.86 10.07 9.90
C GLY A 229 12.13 10.02 8.40
N VAL A 230 11.73 8.93 7.74
CA VAL A 230 11.81 8.78 6.27
C VAL A 230 10.51 8.23 5.70
N VAL A 231 10.06 8.84 4.60
CA VAL A 231 8.98 8.35 3.75
C VAL A 231 9.59 7.85 2.45
N TRP A 232 9.54 6.55 2.21
CA TRP A 232 9.84 5.99 0.91
C TRP A 232 8.63 6.20 0.02
N LEU A 233 8.76 7.01 -1.04
CA LEU A 233 7.68 7.40 -1.94
C LEU A 233 7.86 6.76 -3.32
N ALA A 234 6.83 6.07 -3.79
CA ALA A 234 6.69 5.65 -5.18
C ALA A 234 5.44 6.28 -5.79
N LEU A 235 5.49 6.62 -7.08
CA LEU A 235 4.35 7.16 -7.83
C LEU A 235 3.81 6.11 -8.80
N ASP A 236 2.51 6.17 -9.06
CA ASP A 236 1.77 5.21 -9.88
C ASP A 236 1.84 3.76 -9.36
N ASN A 237 1.62 2.75 -10.22
CA ASN A 237 1.60 1.36 -9.84
C ASN A 237 3.00 0.88 -9.42
N VAL A 238 3.14 0.54 -8.14
CA VAL A 238 4.39 0.09 -7.50
C VAL A 238 5.00 -1.16 -8.13
N ALA A 239 4.23 -1.99 -8.83
CA ALA A 239 4.76 -3.12 -9.61
C ALA A 239 5.68 -2.70 -10.76
N THR A 240 5.60 -1.45 -11.20
CA THR A 240 6.42 -0.86 -12.29
C THR A 240 7.19 0.38 -11.87
N SER A 241 7.18 0.72 -10.58
CA SER A 241 7.79 1.92 -10.03
C SER A 241 8.92 1.59 -9.05
N ILE A 242 9.55 2.64 -8.52
CA ILE A 242 10.64 2.58 -7.56
C ILE A 242 10.35 3.55 -6.42
N TYR A 243 10.72 3.18 -5.19
CA TYR A 243 10.59 4.03 -4.02
C TYR A 243 11.85 4.89 -3.83
N ILE A 244 11.68 6.22 -3.79
CA ILE A 244 12.73 7.16 -3.42
C ILE A 244 12.61 7.57 -1.95
N PRO A 245 13.72 7.87 -1.24
CA PRO A 245 13.66 8.31 0.14
C PRO A 245 13.34 9.81 0.22
N VAL A 246 12.31 10.17 0.99
CA VAL A 246 11.93 11.55 1.33
C VAL A 246 12.04 11.70 2.85
N TYR A 247 13.13 12.33 3.31
CA TYR A 247 13.34 12.55 4.74
C TYR A 247 12.42 13.65 5.26
N CYS A 248 11.91 13.51 6.49
CA CYS A 248 10.97 14.49 7.06
C CYS A 248 11.57 15.90 7.22
N SER A 249 12.90 16.04 7.13
CA SER A 249 13.59 17.32 7.27
C SER A 249 13.91 18.02 5.94
N VAL A 250 13.64 17.38 4.79
CA VAL A 250 13.82 18.02 3.49
C VAL A 250 12.93 19.26 3.35
N THR A 251 13.38 20.23 2.56
CA THR A 251 12.64 21.49 2.38
C THR A 251 12.01 21.64 1.01
N ASP A 252 12.33 20.75 0.07
CA ASP A 252 11.79 20.79 -1.28
C ASP A 252 11.84 19.40 -1.94
N LEU A 253 11.11 19.26 -3.05
CA LEU A 253 11.14 18.12 -3.96
C LEU A 253 11.45 18.62 -5.39
N PRO A 254 11.87 17.74 -6.32
CA PRO A 254 12.04 18.12 -7.72
C PRO A 254 10.78 18.75 -8.30
N LYS A 255 10.94 19.63 -9.29
CA LYS A 255 9.80 20.27 -9.98
C LYS A 255 8.76 19.24 -10.42
N SER A 256 9.21 18.11 -10.97
CA SER A 256 8.33 17.06 -11.48
C SER A 256 7.41 16.42 -10.43
N TYR A 257 7.85 16.33 -9.17
CA TYR A 257 7.04 15.81 -8.06
C TYR A 257 6.04 16.83 -7.52
N LYS A 258 6.25 18.13 -7.81
CA LYS A 258 5.36 19.23 -7.47
C LYS A 258 4.37 19.58 -8.59
N THR A 259 4.62 19.08 -9.80
CA THR A 259 3.76 19.32 -10.95
C THR A 259 2.51 18.44 -10.86
N ASP A 260 1.36 19.09 -10.67
CA ASP A 260 0.06 18.42 -10.72
C ASP A 260 -0.10 17.61 -12.01
N GLY A 261 -0.50 16.35 -11.86
CA GLY A 261 -0.58 15.43 -13.00
C GLY A 261 -1.72 15.76 -13.96
N ARG A 262 -2.92 16.10 -13.47
CA ARG A 262 -4.13 16.08 -14.30
C ARG A 262 -4.83 17.42 -14.65
N PRO A 263 -4.43 18.61 -14.19
CA PRO A 263 -5.28 19.80 -14.34
C PRO A 263 -5.47 20.22 -15.80
N GLN A 264 -4.56 19.84 -16.72
CA GLN A 264 -4.69 20.04 -18.17
C GLN A 264 -4.51 18.75 -18.99
N GLY A 265 -4.62 17.56 -18.36
CA GLY A 265 -4.40 16.27 -19.01
C GLY A 265 -2.94 15.80 -18.99
N PHE A 266 -2.55 15.00 -19.99
CA PHE A 266 -1.21 14.39 -20.06
C PHE A 266 -0.11 15.44 -20.15
N THR A 267 0.97 15.27 -19.37
CA THR A 267 2.16 16.12 -19.42
C THR A 267 3.43 15.32 -19.14
N ARG A 268 4.54 15.66 -19.82
CA ARG A 268 5.86 15.11 -19.51
C ARG A 268 6.55 15.81 -18.33
N GLU A 269 5.96 16.88 -17.80
CA GLU A 269 6.50 17.64 -16.67
C GLU A 269 6.19 17.00 -15.31
N SER A 270 5.21 16.10 -15.21
CA SER A 270 4.83 15.45 -13.96
C SER A 270 5.55 14.12 -13.78
N ALA A 271 6.10 13.90 -12.58
CA ALA A 271 6.71 12.64 -12.19
C ALA A 271 5.69 11.50 -12.22
N TRP A 272 4.44 11.76 -11.82
CA TRP A 272 3.39 10.74 -11.84
C TRP A 272 3.15 10.22 -13.26
N TRP A 273 3.11 11.10 -14.27
CA TRP A 273 2.94 10.68 -15.67
C TRP A 273 4.12 9.86 -16.19
N ALA A 274 5.35 10.09 -15.72
CA ALA A 274 6.50 9.28 -16.13
C ALA A 274 6.33 7.81 -15.72
N PHE A 275 5.92 7.58 -14.47
CA PHE A 275 5.66 6.23 -13.96
C PHE A 275 4.36 5.64 -14.51
N ASN A 276 3.31 6.43 -14.63
CA ASN A 276 2.04 5.99 -15.23
C ASN A 276 2.20 5.57 -16.69
N HIS A 277 2.96 6.34 -17.48
CA HIS A 277 3.25 6.00 -18.87
C HIS A 277 4.04 4.69 -18.98
N LEU A 278 5.11 4.55 -18.17
CA LEU A 278 5.89 3.31 -18.10
C LEU A 278 5.03 2.11 -17.69
N GLY A 279 4.26 2.25 -16.61
CA GLY A 279 3.41 1.20 -16.07
C GLY A 279 2.31 0.77 -17.04
N THR A 280 1.64 1.73 -17.67
CA THR A 280 0.60 1.47 -18.69
C THR A 280 1.16 0.76 -19.91
N LEU A 281 2.36 1.13 -20.37
CA LEU A 281 3.03 0.45 -21.48
C LEU A 281 3.44 -0.96 -21.09
N ALA A 282 4.14 -1.13 -19.95
CA ALA A 282 4.57 -2.42 -19.45
C ALA A 282 3.39 -3.40 -19.26
N ALA A 283 2.23 -2.88 -18.89
CA ALA A 283 1.01 -3.65 -18.70
C ALA A 283 0.46 -4.27 -20.00
N GLN A 284 0.74 -3.71 -21.19
CA GLN A 284 0.26 -4.28 -22.48
C GLN A 284 0.82 -5.68 -22.73
N ARG A 285 2.07 -5.92 -22.29
CA ARG A 285 2.76 -7.19 -22.44
C ARG A 285 3.48 -7.56 -21.15
N TRP A 286 2.69 -7.59 -20.07
CA TRP A 286 3.18 -7.74 -18.69
C TRP A 286 4.15 -8.91 -18.52
N GLY A 287 3.85 -10.08 -19.10
CA GLY A 287 4.68 -11.28 -18.97
C GLY A 287 6.12 -11.11 -19.48
N ASP A 288 6.36 -10.19 -20.41
CA ASP A 288 7.71 -9.91 -20.92
C ASP A 288 8.26 -8.58 -20.38
N MET A 289 7.51 -7.49 -20.52
CA MET A 289 7.98 -6.14 -20.21
C MET A 289 8.28 -5.95 -18.71
N ARG A 290 7.59 -6.69 -17.81
CA ARG A 290 7.89 -6.64 -16.37
C ARG A 290 9.33 -7.02 -16.06
N HIS A 291 9.94 -7.91 -16.85
CA HIS A 291 11.30 -8.38 -16.60
C HIS A 291 12.33 -7.31 -16.95
N ASP A 292 12.09 -6.56 -18.03
CA ASP A 292 12.91 -5.40 -18.39
C ASP A 292 12.78 -4.27 -17.34
N VAL A 293 11.55 -4.02 -16.88
CA VAL A 293 11.30 -3.05 -15.80
C VAL A 293 12.01 -3.47 -14.50
N THR A 294 11.86 -4.74 -14.12
CA THR A 294 12.51 -5.31 -12.93
C THR A 294 14.04 -5.24 -13.03
N ALA A 295 14.61 -5.51 -14.22
CA ALA A 295 16.05 -5.46 -14.43
C ALA A 295 16.65 -4.06 -14.20
N VAL A 296 15.84 -3.00 -14.33
CA VAL A 296 16.26 -1.62 -14.02
C VAL A 296 15.99 -1.26 -12.56
N TRP A 297 14.76 -1.46 -12.09
CA TRP A 297 14.35 -0.97 -10.77
C TRP A 297 14.88 -1.80 -9.61
N LYS A 298 14.95 -3.12 -9.74
CA LYS A 298 15.38 -3.97 -8.62
C LYS A 298 16.82 -3.67 -8.19
N PRO A 299 17.82 -3.55 -9.09
CA PRO A 299 19.17 -3.18 -8.67
C PRO A 299 19.25 -1.80 -8.02
N TRP A 300 18.50 -0.80 -8.53
CA TRP A 300 18.50 0.55 -7.98
C TRP A 300 17.80 0.64 -6.62
N GLN A 301 16.73 -0.10 -6.41
CA GLN A 301 16.06 -0.19 -5.11
C GLN A 301 16.98 -0.84 -4.07
N VAL A 302 17.70 -1.90 -4.46
CA VAL A 302 18.73 -2.54 -3.61
C VAL A 302 19.88 -1.57 -3.31
N GLU A 303 20.35 -0.81 -4.30
CA GLU A 303 21.38 0.22 -4.12
C GLU A 303 20.94 1.28 -3.10
N LEU A 304 19.71 1.81 -3.24
CA LEU A 304 19.12 2.77 -2.31
C LEU A 304 19.11 2.26 -0.88
N PHE A 305 18.60 1.05 -0.65
CA PHE A 305 18.53 0.46 0.68
C PHE A 305 19.92 0.15 1.25
N LYS A 306 20.83 -0.37 0.44
CA LYS A 306 22.20 -0.71 0.86
C LYS A 306 23.00 0.54 1.25
N ASN A 307 22.85 1.63 0.50
CA ASN A 307 23.65 2.84 0.67
C ASN A 307 23.04 3.80 1.71
N GLN A 308 21.82 3.55 2.19
CA GLN A 308 21.10 4.43 3.11
C GLN A 308 21.94 4.76 4.35
N SER A 309 22.41 3.75 5.09
CA SER A 309 23.15 3.96 6.34
C SER A 309 24.44 4.79 6.14
N ALA A 310 25.16 4.58 5.04
CA ALA A 310 26.36 5.33 4.71
C ALA A 310 26.03 6.81 4.39
N MET A 311 24.99 7.05 3.59
CA MET A 311 24.53 8.40 3.27
C MET A 311 24.03 9.15 4.51
N GLU A 312 23.27 8.47 5.36
CA GLU A 312 22.75 9.03 6.62
C GLU A 312 23.88 9.34 7.60
N SER A 313 24.90 8.50 7.69
CA SER A 313 26.09 8.76 8.50
C SER A 313 26.80 10.05 8.07
N GLU A 314 26.83 10.36 6.78
CA GLU A 314 27.37 11.61 6.29
C GLU A 314 26.45 12.79 6.59
N ALA A 315 25.14 12.64 6.39
CA ALA A 315 24.15 13.65 6.76
C ALA A 315 24.25 14.02 8.25
N LEU A 316 24.41 13.04 9.15
CA LEU A 316 24.56 13.25 10.58
C LEU A 316 25.80 14.09 10.93
N LYS A 317 26.95 13.81 10.31
CA LYS A 317 28.18 14.62 10.52
C LYS A 317 27.98 16.07 10.10
N ILE A 318 27.23 16.30 9.01
CA ILE A 318 26.92 17.65 8.54
C ILE A 318 25.94 18.32 9.51
N ILE A 319 24.88 17.63 9.94
CA ILE A 319 23.86 18.14 10.88
C ILE A 319 24.50 18.58 12.20
N GLN A 320 25.42 17.78 12.75
CA GLN A 320 26.14 18.08 13.98
C GLN A 320 26.92 19.40 13.91
N LYS A 321 27.44 19.76 12.73
CA LYS A 321 28.17 21.01 12.50
C LYS A 321 27.25 22.16 12.13
N ASN A 322 26.25 21.89 11.30
CA ASN A 322 25.28 22.86 10.81
C ASN A 322 24.00 22.15 10.32
N LYS A 323 22.96 22.22 11.15
CA LYS A 323 21.64 21.61 10.89
C LYS A 323 21.03 22.03 9.55
N GLN A 324 21.14 23.29 9.15
CA GLN A 324 20.60 23.78 7.88
C GLN A 324 21.32 23.15 6.68
N LYS A 325 22.66 23.08 6.72
CA LYS A 325 23.45 22.40 5.67
C LYS A 325 23.13 20.91 5.58
N GLY A 326 22.88 20.26 6.72
CA GLY A 326 22.46 18.86 6.77
C GLY A 326 21.11 18.62 6.10
N ARG A 327 20.12 19.47 6.37
CA ARG A 327 18.82 19.45 5.69
C ARG A 327 18.94 19.70 4.19
N GLN A 328 19.80 20.63 3.79
CA GLN A 328 20.09 20.88 2.37
C GLN A 328 20.72 19.65 1.70
N TYR A 329 21.64 18.96 2.37
CA TYR A 329 22.23 17.72 1.88
C TYR A 329 21.17 16.63 1.64
N LEU A 330 20.29 16.38 2.61
CA LEU A 330 19.19 15.41 2.47
C LEU A 330 18.18 15.82 1.38
N THR A 331 17.90 17.12 1.25
CA THR A 331 17.04 17.67 0.19
C THR A 331 17.68 17.41 -1.17
N SER A 332 18.97 17.71 -1.34
CA SER A 332 19.70 17.44 -2.58
C SER A 332 19.74 15.95 -2.92
N TYR A 333 19.97 15.08 -1.94
CA TYR A 333 19.97 13.64 -2.15
C TYR A 333 18.60 13.12 -2.63
N THR A 334 17.52 13.56 -1.97
CA THR A 334 16.13 13.24 -2.35
C THR A 334 15.85 13.73 -3.78
N SER A 335 16.21 14.97 -4.10
CA SER A 335 15.97 15.55 -5.42
C SER A 335 16.77 14.87 -6.53
N GLN A 336 18.04 14.53 -6.27
CA GLN A 336 18.88 13.81 -7.23
C GLN A 336 18.28 12.44 -7.58
N TRP A 337 17.81 11.70 -6.58
CA TRP A 337 17.11 10.43 -6.84
C TRP A 337 15.80 10.64 -7.56
N GLY A 338 14.99 11.61 -7.15
CA GLY A 338 13.73 11.95 -7.82
C GLY A 338 13.91 12.26 -9.30
N ASP A 339 14.86 13.13 -9.67
CA ASP A 339 15.17 13.44 -11.06
C ASP A 339 15.73 12.23 -11.82
N LYS A 340 16.64 11.47 -11.20
CA LYS A 340 17.25 10.26 -11.80
C LYS A 340 16.19 9.23 -12.17
N VAL A 341 15.26 8.92 -11.27
CA VAL A 341 14.24 7.88 -11.52
C VAL A 341 13.19 8.33 -12.53
N VAL A 342 12.78 9.61 -12.52
CA VAL A 342 11.83 10.16 -13.49
C VAL A 342 12.42 10.14 -14.90
N ASN A 343 13.66 10.62 -15.06
CA ASN A 343 14.36 10.58 -16.34
C ASN A 343 14.53 9.13 -16.85
N ARG A 344 14.84 8.20 -15.94
CA ARG A 344 14.98 6.79 -16.30
C ARG A 344 13.65 6.16 -16.70
N ALA A 345 12.54 6.52 -16.04
CA ALA A 345 11.20 5.99 -16.36
C ALA A 345 10.75 6.39 -17.76
N TRP A 346 10.96 7.65 -18.15
CA TRP A 346 10.71 8.10 -19.54
C TRP A 346 11.56 7.32 -20.54
N LYS A 347 12.87 7.25 -20.31
CA LYS A 347 13.78 6.53 -21.20
C LYS A 347 13.45 5.04 -21.30
N LEU A 348 13.06 4.41 -20.18
CA LEU A 348 12.70 3.00 -20.16
C LEU A 348 11.43 2.75 -20.96
N SER A 349 10.47 3.68 -20.91
CA SER A 349 9.28 3.62 -21.75
C SER A 349 9.64 3.63 -23.24
N ASP A 350 10.52 4.54 -23.65
CA ASP A 350 10.99 4.61 -25.05
C ASP A 350 11.73 3.32 -25.47
N GLU A 351 12.53 2.74 -24.57
CA GLU A 351 13.24 1.47 -24.80
C GLU A 351 12.27 0.28 -24.93
N LEU A 352 11.22 0.21 -24.10
CA LEU A 352 10.18 -0.82 -24.19
C LEU A 352 9.40 -0.67 -25.50
N TRP A 353 9.00 0.55 -25.84
CA TRP A 353 8.31 0.83 -27.09
C TRP A 353 9.12 0.34 -28.29
N THR A 354 10.42 0.64 -28.30
CA THR A 354 11.33 0.23 -29.37
C THR A 354 11.53 -1.29 -29.40
N LYS A 355 11.77 -1.93 -28.25
CA LYS A 355 12.07 -3.37 -28.16
C LYS A 355 10.89 -4.24 -28.57
N TYR A 356 9.68 -3.77 -28.27
CA TYR A 356 8.44 -4.51 -28.45
C TYR A 356 7.56 -3.97 -29.59
N ASP A 357 8.09 -3.13 -30.48
CA ASP A 357 7.38 -2.70 -31.69
C ASP A 357 6.80 -3.91 -32.43
N GLU A 358 5.53 -3.78 -32.84
CA GLU A 358 4.70 -4.83 -33.45
C GLU A 358 4.44 -6.09 -32.58
N LYS A 359 4.68 -6.05 -31.25
CA LYS A 359 4.53 -7.23 -30.36
C LYS A 359 3.50 -7.09 -29.23
N PHE A 360 2.85 -5.95 -29.05
CA PHE A 360 1.88 -5.71 -27.98
C PHE A 360 0.63 -4.97 -28.46
#